data_AF-A0A7X0KZ90-F1
#
_entry.id   AF-A0A7X0KZ90-F1
#
_cell.length_a   1.000
_cell.length_b   1.000
_cell.length_c   1.000
_cell.angle_alpha   90.00
_cell.angle_beta   90.00
_cell.angle_gamma   90.00
#
_symmetry.space_group_name_H-M   'P 1'
#
loop_
_entity.id
_entity.type
_entity.pdbx_description
1 polymer ?
#
loop_
_entity_poly.entity_id
_entity_poly.type
_entity_poly.pdbx_seq_one_letter_code
_entity_poly.pdbx_strand_id
1 'polypeptide(L)'
;MVVKQDLKAVAEVRRFVRLVAGQWGMDDFVPCLVATELVTNALQHAASATDEEVILRLSRTEDDALWMEVQDAGCDLPHLLAADTSSETGRGLFIVDQFARCWGIRALADNVGKVVFAVIDRT
;
A
#
# COMPACT_ATOMS: atom_id res chain seq x y z
N MET A 1 -8.47 -6.49 -4.45
CA MET A 1 -8.05 -7.79 -3.89
C MET A 1 -8.16 -7.70 -2.38
N VAL A 2 -8.79 -8.69 -1.74
CA VAL A 2 -8.77 -8.82 -0.28
C VAL A 2 -7.51 -9.59 0.10
N VAL A 3 -6.75 -9.06 1.06
CA VAL A 3 -5.48 -9.58 1.57
C VAL A 3 -5.74 -10.04 2.99
N LYS A 4 -5.50 -11.33 3.24
CA LYS A 4 -5.60 -11.93 4.57
C LYS A 4 -4.26 -11.81 5.29
N GLN A 5 -4.27 -11.91 6.62
CA GLN A 5 -3.09 -11.85 7.46
C GLN A 5 -2.24 -13.14 7.38
N ASP A 6 -1.64 -13.41 6.22
CA ASP A 6 -0.74 -14.53 5.94
C ASP A 6 0.52 -14.01 5.23
N LEU A 7 1.70 -14.52 5.57
CA LEU A 7 2.96 -14.21 4.89
C LEU A 7 2.89 -14.51 3.38
N LYS A 8 2.07 -15.48 2.96
CA LYS A 8 1.81 -15.77 1.54
C LYS A 8 1.10 -14.63 0.82
N ALA A 9 0.37 -13.79 1.55
CA ALA A 9 -0.41 -12.70 0.98
C ALA A 9 0.49 -11.68 0.26
N VAL A 10 1.74 -11.48 0.71
CA VAL A 10 2.69 -10.59 0.02
C VAL A 10 3.06 -11.12 -1.38
N ALA A 11 3.21 -12.43 -1.53
CA ALA A 11 3.47 -13.03 -2.85
C ALA A 11 2.26 -12.89 -3.78
N GLU A 12 1.05 -13.01 -3.24
CA GLU A 12 -0.21 -12.80 -3.97
C GLU A 12 -0.39 -11.33 -4.37
N VAL A 13 -0.06 -10.39 -3.48
CA VAL A 13 -0.03 -8.95 -3.77
C VAL A 13 0.87 -8.66 -4.96
N ARG A 14 2.13 -9.11 -4.92
CA ARG A 14 3.04 -8.90 -6.05
C ARG A 14 2.46 -9.51 -7.32
N ARG A 15 1.94 -10.74 -7.28
CA ARG A 15 1.35 -11.39 -8.46
C ARG A 15 0.18 -10.60 -9.04
N PHE A 16 -0.70 -10.07 -8.18
CA PHE A 16 -1.83 -9.25 -8.59
C PHE A 16 -1.38 -7.93 -9.23
N VAL A 17 -0.43 -7.23 -8.60
CA VAL A 17 0.12 -5.97 -9.12
C VAL A 17 0.80 -6.19 -10.47
N ARG A 18 1.60 -7.25 -10.62
CA ARG A 18 2.21 -7.61 -11.91
C ARG A 18 1.21 -7.83 -13.02
N LEU A 19 0.12 -8.53 -12.71
CA LEU A 19 -0.94 -8.80 -13.66
C LEU A 19 -1.58 -7.48 -14.15
N VAL A 20 -1.91 -6.59 -13.23
CA VAL A 20 -2.54 -5.30 -13.54
C VAL A 20 -1.59 -4.36 -14.28
N ALA A 21 -0.34 -4.22 -13.80
CA ALA A 21 0.69 -3.42 -14.47
C ALA A 21 0.95 -3.91 -15.90
N GLY A 22 1.06 -5.24 -16.09
CA GLY A 22 1.20 -5.84 -17.42
C GLY A 22 0.01 -5.60 -18.33
N GLN A 23 -1.22 -5.63 -17.80
CA GLN A 23 -2.43 -5.29 -18.56
C GLN A 23 -2.48 -3.81 -18.97
N TRP A 24 -1.89 -2.91 -18.18
CA TRP A 24 -1.83 -1.49 -18.48
C TRP A 24 -0.59 -1.08 -19.27
N GLY A 25 0.34 -2.01 -19.52
CA GLY A 25 1.59 -1.75 -20.22
C GLY A 25 2.50 -0.81 -19.43
N MET A 26 2.62 -1.04 -18.12
CA MET A 26 3.46 -0.31 -17.18
C MET A 26 4.55 -1.25 -16.63
N ASP A 27 5.68 -0.67 -16.21
CA ASP A 27 6.66 -1.39 -15.39
C ASP A 27 6.02 -1.90 -14.08
N ASP A 28 6.43 -3.09 -13.64
CA ASP A 28 5.88 -3.73 -12.44
C ASP A 28 6.76 -3.58 -11.21
N PHE A 29 8.01 -3.13 -11.35
CA PHE A 29 9.00 -3.11 -10.26
C PHE A 29 8.59 -2.12 -9.18
N VAL A 30 8.38 -0.85 -9.56
CA VAL A 30 7.99 0.20 -8.61
C VAL A 30 6.61 -0.07 -7.99
N PRO A 31 5.56 -0.41 -8.78
CA PRO A 31 4.27 -0.78 -8.21
C PRO A 31 4.34 -1.98 -7.24
N CYS A 32 5.11 -3.02 -7.55
CA CYS A 32 5.23 -4.17 -6.66
C CYS A 32 5.92 -3.81 -5.34
N LEU A 33 6.94 -2.94 -5.39
CA LEU A 33 7.66 -2.48 -4.22
C LEU A 33 6.74 -1.66 -3.31
N VAL A 34 6.09 -0.62 -3.86
CA VAL A 34 5.15 0.23 -3.12
C VAL A 34 3.99 -0.59 -2.54
N ALA A 35 3.42 -1.52 -3.30
CA ALA A 35 2.35 -2.38 -2.81
C ALA A 35 2.80 -3.27 -1.65
N THR A 36 4.03 -3.81 -1.71
CA THR A 36 4.56 -4.66 -0.64
C THR A 36 4.74 -3.86 0.64
N GLU A 37 5.28 -2.65 0.56
CA GLU A 37 5.46 -1.79 1.73
C GLU A 37 4.12 -1.35 2.35
N LEU A 38 3.18 -0.88 1.52
CA LEU A 38 1.87 -0.44 2.01
C LEU A 38 1.04 -1.58 2.62
N VAL A 39 1.02 -2.75 1.98
CA VAL A 39 0.30 -3.92 2.51
C VAL A 39 0.97 -4.47 3.76
N THR A 40 2.31 -4.53 3.82
CA THR A 40 3.02 -4.95 5.03
C THR A 40 2.69 -4.03 6.21
N ASN A 41 2.74 -2.71 5.99
CA ASN A 41 2.36 -1.73 7.00
C ASN A 41 0.90 -1.94 7.44
N ALA A 42 -0.02 -2.08 6.49
CA ALA A 42 -1.42 -2.33 6.80
C ALA A 42 -1.62 -3.60 7.63
N LEU A 43 -0.98 -4.73 7.28
CA LEU A 43 -1.09 -5.99 8.01
C LEU A 43 -0.49 -5.92 9.43
N GLN A 44 0.59 -5.15 9.62
CA GLN A 44 1.21 -4.94 10.94
C GLN A 44 0.33 -4.07 11.85
N HIS A 45 -0.33 -3.05 11.30
CA HIS A 45 -1.18 -2.14 12.07
C HIS A 45 -2.63 -2.63 12.24
N ALA A 46 -3.17 -3.39 11.27
CA ALA A 46 -4.51 -3.97 11.31
C ALA A 46 -4.66 -5.04 12.40
N ALA A 47 -3.56 -5.65 12.86
CA ALA A 47 -3.55 -6.67 13.91
C ALA A 47 -4.15 -6.20 15.25
N SER A 48 -4.36 -4.89 15.43
CA SER A 48 -5.00 -4.33 16.63
C SER A 48 -6.53 -4.19 16.51
N ALA A 49 -7.12 -4.47 15.34
CA ALA A 49 -8.56 -4.33 15.06
C ALA A 49 -9.24 -5.69 14.85
N THR A 50 -10.53 -5.77 15.21
CA THR A 50 -11.34 -7.02 15.15
C THR A 50 -11.68 -7.49 13.74
N ASP A 51 -11.53 -6.63 12.73
CA ASP A 51 -11.68 -6.96 11.30
C ASP A 51 -10.29 -6.97 10.65
N GLU A 52 -9.79 -8.16 10.33
CA GLU A 52 -8.39 -8.42 9.92
C GLU A 52 -8.17 -8.33 8.39
N GLU A 53 -9.15 -7.81 7.64
CA GLU A 53 -9.07 -7.76 6.19
C GLU A 53 -8.43 -6.47 5.67
N VAL A 54 -7.34 -6.62 4.90
CA VAL A 54 -6.72 -5.51 4.17
C VAL A 54 -7.20 -5.55 2.73
N ILE A 55 -7.60 -4.41 2.16
CA ILE A 55 -8.10 -4.34 0.78
C ILE A 55 -7.12 -3.53 -0.07
N LEU A 56 -6.53 -4.18 -1.08
CA LEU A 56 -5.74 -3.53 -2.12
C LEU A 56 -6.61 -3.24 -3.35
N ARG A 57 -6.68 -1.97 -3.75
CA ARG A 57 -7.28 -1.53 -5.01
C ARG A 57 -6.23 -0.86 -5.89
N LEU A 58 -6.30 -1.16 -7.18
CA LEU A 58 -5.51 -0.52 -8.21
C LEU A 58 -6.46 0.13 -9.19
N SER A 59 -6.19 1.36 -9.57
CA SER A 59 -6.95 2.11 -10.57
C SER A 59 -5.98 2.90 -11.44
N ARG A 60 -6.43 3.29 -12.62
CA ARG A 60 -5.64 4.13 -13.52
C ARG A 60 -6.23 5.53 -13.51
N THR A 61 -5.37 6.52 -13.34
CA THR A 61 -5.72 7.94 -13.43
C THR A 61 -5.92 8.37 -14.88
N GLU A 62 -6.42 9.59 -15.10
CA GLU A 62 -6.64 10.14 -16.45
C GLU A 62 -5.34 10.33 -17.23
N ASP A 63 -4.22 10.57 -16.55
CA ASP A 63 -2.88 10.73 -17.12
C ASP A 63 -2.05 9.44 -17.09
N ASP A 64 -2.72 8.28 -17.08
CA ASP A 64 -2.13 6.94 -17.15
C ASP A 64 -1.21 6.54 -15.96
N ALA A 65 -1.14 7.33 -14.89
CA ALA A 65 -0.48 6.93 -13.65
C ALA A 65 -1.31 5.88 -12.88
N LEU A 66 -0.64 5.02 -12.12
CA LEU A 66 -1.26 4.00 -11.28
C LEU A 66 -1.64 4.60 -9.93
N TRP A 67 -2.93 4.56 -9.61
CA TRP A 67 -3.48 4.89 -8.30
C TRP A 67 -3.64 3.61 -7.48
N MET A 68 -2.88 3.51 -6.40
CA MET A 68 -2.92 2.39 -5.47
C MET A 68 -3.59 2.80 -4.17
N GLU A 69 -4.53 2.00 -3.70
CA GLU A 69 -5.14 2.16 -2.38
C GLU A 69 -4.99 0.90 -1.56
N VAL A 70 -4.55 1.04 -0.32
CA VAL A 70 -4.57 0.00 0.69
C VAL A 70 -5.47 0.46 1.83
N GLN A 71 -6.58 -0.25 2.01
CA GLN A 71 -7.51 -0.03 3.11
C GLN A 71 -7.27 -1.05 4.20
N ASP A 72 -7.26 -0.60 5.45
CA ASP A 72 -7.23 -1.47 6.63
C ASP A 72 -8.21 -0.97 7.70
N ALA A 73 -8.63 -1.85 8.61
CA ALA A 73 -9.54 -1.53 9.71
C ALA A 73 -8.86 -0.79 10.88
N GLY A 74 -7.54 -0.55 10.80
CA GLY A 74 -6.79 0.16 11.82
C GLY A 74 -7.11 1.65 11.83
N CYS A 75 -7.32 2.19 13.03
CA CYS A 75 -7.54 3.63 13.24
C CYS A 75 -6.24 4.41 13.48
N ASP A 76 -5.15 3.71 13.79
CA ASP A 76 -3.86 4.34 14.04
C ASP A 76 -3.34 4.94 12.74
N LEU A 77 -3.02 6.23 12.74
CA LEU A 77 -2.39 6.85 11.57
C LEU A 77 -0.99 6.26 11.38
N PRO A 78 -0.56 5.97 10.13
CA PRO A 78 0.83 5.65 9.87
C PRO A 78 1.69 6.82 10.33
N HIS A 79 2.53 6.59 11.34
CA HIS A 79 3.48 7.60 11.77
C HIS A 79 4.66 7.58 10.81
N LEU A 80 4.96 8.71 10.17
CA LEU A 80 6.23 8.91 9.48
C LEU A 80 7.33 8.99 10.55
N LEU A 81 7.82 7.84 11.01
CA LEU A 81 9.04 7.82 11.78
C LEU A 81 10.16 8.14 10.79
N ALA A 82 10.89 9.23 11.05
CA ALA A 82 12.11 9.55 10.32
C ALA A 82 12.97 8.28 10.29
N ALA A 83 13.31 7.81 9.08
CA ALA A 83 13.98 6.54 8.88
C ALA A 83 15.29 6.52 9.65
N ASP A 84 15.28 5.98 10.87
CA ASP A 84 16.49 5.75 11.60
C ASP A 84 17.15 4.56 10.92
N THR A 85 18.31 4.80 10.31
CA THR A 85 18.99 3.87 9.39
C THR A 85 19.31 2.49 10.02
N SER A 86 19.14 2.35 11.33
CA SER A 86 19.29 1.11 12.10
C SER A 86 17.97 0.35 12.38
N SER A 87 16.80 0.91 12.07
CA SER A 87 15.50 0.26 12.28
C SER A 87 14.79 -0.04 10.96
N GLU A 88 14.20 -1.23 10.83
CA GLU A 88 13.33 -1.56 9.69
C GLU A 88 12.01 -0.77 9.76
N THR A 89 11.60 -0.38 10.97
CA THR A 89 10.39 0.38 11.30
C THR A 89 10.54 1.85 10.88
N GLY A 90 10.25 2.15 9.61
CA GLY A 90 10.28 3.52 9.06
C GLY A 90 10.75 3.59 7.61
N ARG A 91 11.35 2.52 7.07
CA ARG A 91 11.76 2.46 5.66
C ARG A 91 10.59 2.36 4.68
N GLY A 92 9.50 1.71 5.08
CA GLY A 92 8.39 1.45 4.15
C GLY A 92 7.78 2.74 3.60
N LEU A 93 7.41 3.68 4.47
CA LEU A 93 6.90 4.98 4.01
C LEU A 93 7.98 5.83 3.33
N PHE A 94 9.25 5.70 3.71
CA PHE A 94 10.35 6.36 2.99
C PHE A 94 10.46 5.85 1.53
N ILE A 95 10.34 4.54 1.31
CA ILE A 95 10.31 3.95 -0.04
C ILE A 95 9.11 4.49 -0.83
N VAL A 96 7.92 4.49 -0.22
CA VAL A 96 6.71 5.05 -0.86
C VAL A 96 6.94 6.53 -1.23
N ASP A 97 7.51 7.32 -0.33
CA ASP A 97 7.80 8.74 -0.55
C ASP A 97 8.81 9.00 -1.68
N GLN A 98 9.79 8.10 -1.86
CA GLN A 98 10.79 8.23 -2.93
C GLN A 98 10.27 7.84 -4.32
N PHE A 99 9.31 6.92 -4.40
CA PHE A 99 8.87 6.35 -5.68
C PHE A 99 7.46 6.76 -6.11
N ALA A 100 6.62 7.25 -5.19
CA ALA A 100 5.31 7.76 -5.53
C ALA A 100 5.41 9.24 -5.95
N ARG A 101 4.69 9.62 -7.00
CA ARG A 101 4.45 11.02 -7.36
C ARG A 101 3.84 11.78 -6.18
N CYS A 102 2.88 11.16 -5.52
CA CYS A 102 2.32 11.59 -4.26
C CYS A 102 1.69 10.42 -3.52
N TRP A 103 1.54 10.55 -2.22
CA TRP A 103 0.84 9.58 -1.38
C TRP A 103 0.17 10.30 -0.22
N GLY A 104 -0.79 9.64 0.43
CA GLY A 104 -1.52 10.23 1.53
C GLY A 104 -2.39 9.23 2.28
N ILE A 105 -3.06 9.73 3.31
CA ILE A 105 -3.90 8.93 4.20
C ILE A 105 -5.29 9.57 4.24
N ARG A 106 -6.32 8.75 4.11
CA ARG A 106 -7.72 9.12 4.25
C ARG A 106 -8.37 8.24 5.31
N ALA A 107 -8.67 8.83 6.46
CA ALA A 107 -9.47 8.14 7.48
C ALA A 107 -10.88 7.87 6.93
N LEU A 108 -11.42 6.69 7.25
CA LEU A 108 -12.82 6.37 6.97
C LEU A 108 -13.69 6.90 8.11
N ALA A 109 -14.96 7.20 7.81
CA ALA A 109 -15.91 7.68 8.80
C ALA A 109 -16.08 6.67 9.95
N ASP A 110 -16.55 7.13 11.10
CA ASP A 110 -16.90 6.27 12.25
C ASP A 110 -15.76 5.37 12.79
N ASN A 111 -14.48 5.73 12.53
CA ASN A 111 -13.32 4.95 12.96
C ASN A 111 -13.38 3.48 12.50
N VAL A 112 -13.94 3.22 11.31
CA VAL A 112 -13.94 1.85 10.72
C VAL A 112 -12.66 1.54 9.94
N GLY A 113 -11.67 2.43 9.97
CA GLY A 113 -10.35 2.20 9.38
C GLY A 113 -9.80 3.40 8.63
N LYS A 114 -8.83 3.13 7.77
CA LYS A 114 -8.14 4.13 6.95
C LYS A 114 -7.81 3.58 5.57
N VAL A 115 -7.57 4.50 4.63
CA VAL A 115 -7.04 4.22 3.31
C VAL A 115 -5.72 4.95 3.17
N VAL A 116 -4.64 4.22 2.92
CA VAL A 116 -3.37 4.79 2.45
C VAL A 116 -3.35 4.68 0.93
N PHE A 117 -3.11 5.78 0.24
CA PHE A 117 -3.03 5.79 -1.21
C PHE A 117 -1.66 6.28 -1.70
N ALA A 118 -1.23 5.79 -2.85
CA ALA A 118 -0.03 6.22 -3.54
C ALA A 118 -0.29 6.31 -5.05
N VAL A 119 0.24 7.35 -5.69
CA VAL A 119 0.17 7.57 -7.13
C VAL A 119 1.55 7.33 -7.72
N ILE A 120 1.66 6.43 -8.68
CA ILE A 120 2.93 6.01 -9.29
C ILE A 120 2.90 6.35 -10.77
N ASP A 121 3.91 7.09 -11.22
CA ASP A 121 4.06 7.44 -12.62
C ASP A 121 4.22 6.23 -13.53
N ARG A 122 3.73 6.36 -14.75
CA ARG A 122 3.98 5.40 -15.82
C ARG A 122 5.41 5.60 -16.33
N THR A 123 6.35 4.85 -15.76
CA THR A 123 7.72 4.71 -16.26
C THR A 123 7.82 3.71 -17.39
#